data_AF-A0A2E8VGY2-F1
#
_entry.id   AF-A0A2E8VGY2-F1
#
_cell.length_a   1.000
_cell.length_b   1.000
_cell.length_c   1.000
_cell.angle_alpha   90.00
_cell.angle_beta   90.00
_cell.angle_gamma   90.00
#
_symmetry.space_group_name_H-M   'P 1'
#
loop_
_entity.id
_entity.type
_entity.pdbx_description
1 polymer ?
#
loop_
_entity_poly.entity_id
_entity_poly.type
_entity_poly.pdbx_seq_one_letter_code
_entity_poly.pdbx_strand_id
1 'polypeptide(L)'
;MNTSLSFSVPIYTGNTLSTTIQQAKLNVRKQESEYLTQLQDLSVQLEVVLDQLNYYKEVIPINEKVVASAEEDVKLVQERYSLGSASILEVLDAQVSLVTARSSLIRSKYDSMIEQANMKAILGTLDTDL
;
A
#
# COMPACT_ATOMS: atom_id res chain seq x y z
N MET A 1 14.51 -35.96 54.28
CA MET A 1 14.07 -34.89 53.36
C MET A 1 14.33 -33.57 54.07
N ASN A 2 15.14 -32.71 53.48
CA ASN A 2 15.64 -31.52 54.17
C ASN A 2 15.02 -30.32 53.44
N THR A 3 13.97 -29.75 54.01
CA THR A 3 13.28 -28.59 53.43
C THR A 3 13.77 -27.34 54.14
N SER A 4 14.42 -26.42 53.43
CA SER A 4 14.89 -25.14 53.97
C SER A 4 14.13 -23.98 53.35
N LEU A 5 13.62 -23.07 54.19
CA LEU A 5 13.07 -21.78 53.75
C LEU A 5 14.14 -20.70 53.96
N SER A 6 14.43 -19.91 52.93
CA SER A 6 15.33 -18.75 53.00
C SER A 6 14.57 -17.46 52.69
N PHE A 7 14.73 -16.45 53.55
CA PHE A 7 14.18 -15.11 53.36
C PHE A 7 15.33 -14.10 53.35
N SER A 8 15.35 -13.20 52.36
CA SER A 8 16.41 -12.20 52.19
C SER A 8 15.79 -10.83 51.94
N VAL A 9 16.09 -9.87 52.82
CA VAL A 9 15.65 -8.48 52.70
C VAL A 9 16.88 -7.58 52.75
N PRO A 10 17.22 -6.89 51.65
CA PRO A 10 18.34 -5.95 51.66
C PRO A 10 17.97 -4.73 52.52
N ILE A 11 18.80 -4.44 53.53
CA ILE A 11 18.61 -3.33 54.48
C ILE A 11 19.17 -2.00 53.96
N TYR A 12 20.12 -2.03 53.01
CA TYR A 12 20.64 -0.85 52.32
C TYR A 12 21.16 -1.23 50.94
N THR A 13 20.73 -0.52 49.90
CA THR A 13 21.05 -0.84 48.49
C THR A 13 21.86 0.26 47.79
N GLY A 14 22.40 1.26 48.49
CA GLY A 14 23.21 2.33 47.89
C GLY A 14 22.52 3.03 46.71
N ASN A 15 21.22 3.34 46.83
CA ASN A 15 20.33 3.90 45.79
C ASN A 15 19.99 3.02 44.58
N THR A 16 20.57 1.82 44.43
CA THR A 16 20.30 0.95 43.27
C THR A 16 18.83 0.56 43.11
N LEU A 17 18.14 0.24 44.20
CA LEU A 17 16.70 -0.05 44.17
C LEU A 17 15.88 1.13 43.60
N SER A 18 16.21 2.35 44.02
CA SER A 18 15.53 3.57 43.56
C SER A 18 15.79 3.82 42.06
N THR A 19 17.04 3.68 41.62
CA THR A 19 17.39 3.86 40.20
C THR A 19 16.79 2.78 39.32
N THR A 20 16.75 1.52 39.76
CA THR A 20 16.06 0.44 39.03
C THR A 20 14.56 0.71 38.89
N ILE A 21 13.89 1.19 39.95
CA ILE A 21 12.47 1.59 39.88
C ILE A 21 12.29 2.77 38.92
N GLN A 22 13.18 3.77 38.97
CA GLN A 22 13.12 4.91 38.07
C GLN A 22 13.31 4.49 36.60
N GLN A 23 14.28 3.62 36.31
CA GLN A 23 14.52 3.07 34.98
C GLN A 23 13.30 2.27 34.49
N ALA A 24 12.71 1.43 35.34
CA ALA A 24 11.50 0.68 35.01
C ALA A 24 10.34 1.62 34.65
N LYS A 25 10.15 2.71 35.42
CA LYS A 25 9.13 3.73 35.12
C LYS A 25 9.41 4.46 33.78
N LEU A 26 10.67 4.80 33.50
CA LEU A 26 11.04 5.41 32.21
C LEU A 26 10.81 4.45 31.05
N ASN A 27 11.10 3.17 31.21
CA ASN A 27 10.86 2.15 30.19
C ASN A 27 9.36 2.01 29.88
N VAL A 28 8.49 2.03 30.90
CA VAL A 28 7.03 2.01 30.70
C VAL A 28 6.56 3.23 29.92
N ARG A 29 7.00 4.44 30.30
CA ARG A 29 6.65 5.68 29.57
C ARG A 29 7.15 5.68 28.14
N LYS A 30 8.35 5.12 27.91
CA LYS A 30 8.91 4.96 26.58
C LYS A 30 8.02 4.04 25.73
N GLN A 31 7.62 2.88 26.25
CA GLN A 31 6.72 1.95 25.55
C GLN A 31 5.35 2.57 25.27
N GLU A 32 4.81 3.35 26.20
CA GLU A 32 3.56 4.08 26.00
C GLU A 32 3.68 5.11 24.87
N SER A 33 4.78 5.85 24.82
CA SER A 33 5.06 6.79 23.72
C SER A 33 5.26 6.06 22.39
N GLU A 34 6.00 4.95 22.37
CA GLU A 34 6.22 4.14 21.16
C GLU A 34 4.90 3.58 20.62
N TYR A 35 4.01 3.12 21.52
CA TYR A 35 2.66 2.67 21.15
C TYR A 35 1.83 3.78 20.50
N LEU A 36 1.84 4.99 21.07
CA LEU A 36 1.13 6.14 20.50
C LEU A 36 1.69 6.54 19.14
N THR A 37 3.01 6.54 18.97
CA THR A 37 3.66 6.78 17.67
C THR A 37 3.24 5.72 16.66
N GLN A 38 3.24 4.45 17.03
CA GLN A 38 2.83 3.36 16.14
C GLN A 38 1.36 3.50 15.70
N LEU A 39 0.46 3.92 16.60
CA LEU A 39 -0.93 4.22 16.24
C LEU A 39 -1.06 5.39 15.26
N GLN A 40 -0.25 6.44 15.45
CA GLN A 40 -0.21 7.58 14.54
C GLN A 40 0.31 7.16 13.16
N ASP A 41 1.40 6.38 13.12
CA ASP A 41 1.99 5.89 11.87
C ASP A 41 1.01 5.02 11.10
N LEU A 42 0.24 4.17 11.79
CA LEU A 42 -0.82 3.36 11.16
C LEU A 42 -1.95 4.23 10.58
N SER A 43 -2.35 5.28 11.29
CA SER A 43 -3.37 6.22 10.80
C SER A 43 -2.92 6.92 9.52
N VAL A 44 -1.67 7.39 9.49
CA VAL A 44 -1.07 8.03 8.30
C VAL A 44 -0.95 7.05 7.14
N GLN A 45 -0.49 5.82 7.39
CA GLN A 45 -0.40 4.78 6.36
C GLN A 45 -1.78 4.46 5.76
N LEU A 46 -2.82 4.36 6.60
CA LEU A 46 -4.18 4.12 6.12
C LEU A 46 -4.69 5.26 5.25
N GLU A 47 -4.44 6.51 5.65
CA GLU A 47 -4.85 7.70 4.88
C GLU A 47 -4.20 7.71 3.49
N VAL A 48 -2.88 7.46 3.40
CA VAL A 48 -2.16 7.36 2.13
C VAL A 48 -2.73 6.27 1.21
N VAL A 49 -3.04 5.09 1.76
CA VAL A 49 -3.61 3.98 0.97
C VAL A 49 -5.03 4.31 0.50
N LEU A 50 -5.86 4.95 1.35
CA LEU A 50 -7.20 5.37 0.96
C LEU A 50 -7.18 6.41 -0.16
N ASP A 51 -6.27 7.38 -0.08
CA ASP A 51 -6.08 8.38 -1.13
C ASP A 51 -5.65 7.73 -2.45
N GLN A 52 -4.72 6.77 -2.39
CA GLN A 52 -4.27 6.04 -3.57
C GLN A 52 -5.40 5.19 -4.20
N LEU A 53 -6.24 4.56 -3.36
CA LEU A 53 -7.42 3.83 -3.84
C LEU A 53 -8.46 4.74 -4.49
N ASN A 54 -8.69 5.92 -3.92
CA ASN A 54 -9.57 6.94 -4.51
C ASN A 54 -9.01 7.44 -5.85
N TYR A 55 -7.70 7.67 -5.94
CA TYR A 55 -7.03 7.99 -7.19
C TYR A 55 -7.25 6.91 -8.26
N TYR A 56 -7.05 5.63 -7.94
CA TYR A 56 -7.28 4.55 -8.92
C TYR A 56 -8.75 4.41 -9.32
N LYS A 57 -9.68 4.69 -8.42
CA LYS A 57 -11.12 4.72 -8.72
C LYS A 57 -11.48 5.75 -9.80
N GLU A 58 -10.72 6.84 -9.91
CA GLU A 58 -10.88 7.84 -10.96
C GLU A 58 -10.07 7.53 -12.22
N VAL A 59 -8.83 7.06 -12.07
CA VAL A 59 -7.91 6.84 -13.19
C VAL A 59 -8.27 5.62 -14.03
N ILE A 60 -8.78 4.55 -13.42
CA ILE A 60 -9.17 3.34 -14.18
C ILE A 60 -10.24 3.68 -15.24
N PRO A 61 -11.37 4.36 -14.91
CA PRO A 61 -12.35 4.80 -15.91
C PRO A 61 -11.77 5.72 -17.00
N ILE A 62 -10.79 6.56 -16.65
CA ILE A 62 -10.10 7.41 -17.64
C ILE A 62 -9.32 6.54 -18.62
N ASN A 63 -8.55 5.57 -18.12
CA ASN A 63 -7.78 4.65 -18.95
C ASN A 63 -8.69 3.76 -19.82
N GLU A 64 -9.88 3.38 -19.34
CA GLU A 64 -10.88 2.68 -20.15
C GLU A 64 -11.35 3.53 -21.33
N LYS A 65 -11.59 4.83 -21.12
CA LYS A 65 -11.91 5.77 -22.21
C LYS A 65 -10.75 5.96 -23.18
N VAL A 66 -9.52 6.01 -22.69
CA VAL A 66 -8.32 6.11 -23.55
C VAL A 66 -8.18 4.87 -24.44
N VAL A 67 -8.44 3.67 -23.90
CA VAL A 67 -8.47 2.44 -24.70
C VAL A 67 -9.56 2.51 -25.76
N ALA A 68 -10.79 2.90 -25.39
CA ALA A 68 -11.90 3.01 -26.34
C ALA A 68 -11.61 4.01 -27.46
N SER A 69 -10.98 5.15 -27.15
CA SER A 69 -10.54 6.12 -28.15
C SER A 69 -9.51 5.53 -29.11
N ALA A 70 -8.48 4.87 -28.58
CA ALA A 70 -7.44 4.25 -29.39
C ALA A 70 -7.98 3.10 -30.28
N GLU A 71 -9.03 2.39 -29.84
CA GLU A 71 -9.72 1.39 -30.66
C GLU A 71 -10.43 2.03 -31.85
N GLU A 72 -11.12 3.15 -31.65
CA GLU A 72 -11.78 3.88 -32.73
C GLU A 72 -10.75 4.51 -33.69
N ASP A 73 -9.61 5.00 -33.18
CA ASP A 73 -8.52 5.52 -34.01
C ASP A 73 -7.94 4.43 -34.92
N VAL A 74 -7.70 3.22 -34.39
CA VAL A 74 -7.26 2.08 -35.20
C VAL A 74 -8.27 1.79 -36.31
N LYS A 75 -9.56 1.77 -35.98
CA LYS A 75 -10.63 1.50 -36.96
C LYS A 75 -10.68 2.57 -38.05
N LEU A 76 -10.59 3.85 -37.67
CA LEU A 76 -10.59 4.98 -38.60
C LEU A 76 -9.40 4.94 -39.55
N VAL A 77 -8.19 4.68 -39.03
CA VAL A 77 -6.97 4.64 -39.84
C VAL A 77 -6.96 3.40 -40.75
N GLN A 78 -7.51 2.27 -40.31
CA GLN A 78 -7.71 1.09 -41.15
C GLN A 78 -8.66 1.37 -42.33
N GLU A 79 -9.77 2.08 -42.08
CA GLU A 79 -10.70 2.49 -43.14
C GLU A 79 -10.00 3.41 -44.15
N ARG A 80 -9.28 4.43 -43.67
CA ARG A 80 -8.48 5.32 -44.54
C ARG A 80 -7.43 4.57 -45.36
N TYR A 81 -6.75 3.61 -44.76
CA TYR A 81 -5.79 2.75 -45.46
C TYR A 81 -6.48 1.94 -46.57
N SER A 82 -7.66 1.38 -46.31
CA SER A 82 -8.45 0.65 -47.32
C SER A 82 -8.90 1.53 -48.49
N LEU A 83 -9.11 2.82 -48.24
CA LEU A 83 -9.43 3.83 -49.24
C LEU A 83 -8.19 4.44 -49.91
N GLY A 84 -6.99 4.01 -49.52
CA GLY A 84 -5.71 4.51 -50.04
C GLY A 84 -5.30 5.91 -49.54
N SER A 85 -6.00 6.45 -48.53
CA SER A 85 -5.75 7.79 -47.98
C SER A 85 -4.88 7.79 -46.70
N ALA A 86 -4.54 6.62 -46.17
CA ALA A 86 -3.53 6.44 -45.13
C ALA A 86 -2.50 5.38 -45.56
N SER A 87 -1.33 5.44 -44.94
CA SER A 87 -0.23 4.50 -45.11
C SER A 87 -0.34 3.32 -44.14
N ILE A 88 0.35 2.22 -44.45
CA ILE A 88 0.46 1.07 -43.53
C ILE A 88 1.19 1.46 -42.23
N LEU A 89 2.10 2.44 -42.29
CA LEU A 89 2.82 2.92 -41.12
C LEU A 89 1.87 3.57 -40.10
N GLU A 90 0.94 4.40 -40.56
CA GLU A 90 -0.08 5.02 -39.68
C GLU A 90 -0.97 3.97 -39.01
N VAL A 91 -1.30 2.87 -39.71
CA VAL A 91 -2.06 1.75 -39.11
C VAL A 91 -1.26 1.09 -37.99
N LEU A 92 0.05 0.86 -38.21
CA LEU A 92 0.92 0.26 -37.20
C LEU A 92 1.10 1.18 -35.99
N ASP A 93 1.25 2.49 -36.21
CA ASP A 93 1.37 3.47 -35.13
C ASP A 93 0.10 3.55 -34.27
N ALA A 94 -1.09 3.50 -34.91
CA ALA A 94 -2.36 3.43 -34.20
C ALA A 94 -2.48 2.14 -33.37
N GLN A 95 -2.04 0.99 -33.91
CA GLN A 95 -2.05 -0.28 -33.18
C GLN A 95 -1.09 -0.27 -31.97
N VAL A 96 0.10 0.30 -32.13
CA VAL A 96 1.06 0.48 -31.02
C VAL A 96 0.45 1.37 -29.92
N SER A 97 -0.26 2.43 -30.32
CA SER A 97 -0.95 3.32 -29.39
C SER A 97 -2.05 2.59 -28.62
N LEU A 98 -2.84 1.75 -29.29
CA LEU A 98 -3.85 0.90 -28.66
C LEU A 98 -3.24 -0.10 -27.67
N VAL A 99 -2.16 -0.78 -28.05
CA VAL A 99 -1.46 -1.72 -27.16
C VAL A 99 -0.94 -1.00 -25.92
N THR A 100 -0.37 0.19 -26.10
CA THR A 100 0.13 1.03 -25.01
C THR A 100 -1.00 1.45 -24.07
N ALA A 101 -2.14 1.90 -24.61
CA ALA A 101 -3.32 2.25 -23.83
C ALA A 101 -3.85 1.06 -23.00
N ARG A 102 -3.95 -0.12 -23.62
CA ARG A 102 -4.38 -1.35 -22.93
C ARG A 102 -3.40 -1.76 -21.82
N SER A 103 -2.10 -1.67 -22.08
CA SER A 103 -1.06 -1.95 -21.08
C SER A 103 -1.16 -1.02 -19.87
N SER A 104 -1.39 0.28 -20.11
CA SER A 104 -1.61 1.26 -19.04
C SER A 104 -2.87 0.96 -18.21
N LEU A 105 -3.98 0.60 -18.85
CA LEU A 105 -5.21 0.20 -18.16
C LEU A 105 -4.98 -1.02 -17.27
N ILE A 106 -4.32 -2.05 -17.80
CA ILE A 106 -4.00 -3.27 -17.07
C ILE A 106 -3.14 -2.96 -15.85
N ARG A 107 -2.09 -2.14 -16.02
CA ARG A 107 -1.23 -1.70 -14.93
C ARG A 107 -2.03 -1.00 -13.83
N SER A 108 -2.86 -0.01 -14.17
CA SER A 108 -3.68 0.70 -13.17
C SER A 108 -4.64 -0.23 -12.42
N LYS A 109 -5.18 -1.25 -13.08
CA LYS A 109 -6.02 -2.26 -12.42
C LYS A 109 -5.21 -3.11 -11.43
N TYR A 110 -4.02 -3.58 -11.82
CA TYR A 110 -3.16 -4.34 -10.92
C TYR A 110 -2.65 -3.51 -9.75
N ASP A 111 -2.20 -2.28 -9.98
CA ASP A 111 -1.73 -1.40 -8.92
C ASP A 111 -2.87 -1.12 -7.91
N SER A 112 -4.11 -0.93 -8.38
CA SER A 112 -5.27 -0.81 -7.50
C SER A 112 -5.50 -2.06 -6.65
N MET A 113 -5.31 -3.27 -7.20
CA MET A 113 -5.43 -4.51 -6.43
C MET A 113 -4.33 -4.64 -5.37
N ILE A 114 -3.11 -4.20 -5.69
CA ILE A 114 -1.99 -4.16 -4.72
C ILE A 114 -2.34 -3.22 -3.57
N GLU A 115 -2.88 -2.03 -3.85
CA GLU A 115 -3.27 -1.10 -2.79
C GLU A 115 -4.45 -1.61 -1.95
N GLN A 116 -5.38 -2.36 -2.54
CA GLN A 116 -6.42 -3.05 -1.77
C GLN A 116 -5.82 -4.10 -0.82
N ALA A 117 -4.79 -4.83 -1.26
CA ALA A 117 -4.08 -5.77 -0.40
C ALA A 117 -3.30 -5.05 0.71
N ASN A 118 -2.64 -3.93 0.41
CA ASN A 118 -1.97 -3.08 1.41
C ASN A 118 -2.95 -2.57 2.47
N MET A 119 -4.14 -2.14 2.05
CA MET A 119 -5.20 -1.73 2.98
C MET A 119 -5.59 -2.89 3.92
N LYS A 120 -5.82 -4.09 3.37
CA LYS A 120 -6.11 -5.28 4.19
C LYS A 120 -4.97 -5.64 5.14
N ALA A 121 -3.72 -5.46 4.72
CA ALA A 121 -2.54 -5.69 5.56
C ALA A 121 -2.50 -4.73 6.75
N ILE A 122 -2.73 -3.43 6.53
CA ILE A 122 -2.79 -2.41 7.59
C ILE A 122 -3.95 -2.70 8.56
N LEU A 123 -5.09 -3.17 8.04
CA LEU A 123 -6.24 -3.56 8.86
C LEU A 123 -6.06 -4.93 9.56
N GLY A 124 -5.00 -5.67 9.25
CA GLY A 124 -4.73 -6.99 9.80
C GLY A 124 -5.66 -8.10 9.30
N THR A 125 -6.36 -7.90 8.18
CA THR A 125 -7.34 -8.85 7.64
C THR A 125 -6.86 -9.62 6.41
N LEU A 126 -5.60 -9.45 6.01
CA LEU A 126 -5.05 -10.06 4.79
C LEU A 126 -5.05 -11.60 4.82
N ASP A 127 -4.70 -12.21 5.96
CA ASP A 127 -4.58 -13.67 6.12
C ASP A 127 -5.93 -14.38 6.34
N THR A 128 -7.00 -13.65 6.63
CA THR A 128 -8.33 -14.22 6.93
C THR A 128 -9.12 -14.64 5.69
N ASP A 129 -8.67 -14.28 4.49
CA ASP A 129 -9.34 -14.54 3.21
C ASP A 129 -8.72 -15.69 2.38
N LEU A 130 -7.74 -16.43 2.94
CA LEU A 130 -7.11 -17.63 2.36
C LEU A 130 -7.79 -18.92 2.86
#